data_AF-A0A0N4ZM38-F1
#
_entry.id   AF-A0A0N4ZM38-F1
#
_cell.length_a   1.000
_cell.length_b   1.000
_cell.length_c   1.000
_cell.angle_alpha   90.00
_cell.angle_beta   90.00
_cell.angle_gamma   90.00
#
_symmetry.space_group_name_H-M   'P 1'
#
loop_
_entity.id
_entity.type
_entity.pdbx_description
1 polymer ?
#
loop_
_entity_poly.entity_id
_entity_poly.type
_entity_poly.pdbx_seq_one_letter_code
_entity_poly.pdbx_strand_id
1 'polypeptide(L)'
;MIGLLILSLIFIYLFNFYKKVKSLPPGPIPIPIFGNLFTCDIKNIHNWVLGLKKQYGSVFTIWLPYPQVIFADYDTINESLVANGDHFIGRNIYAFPEKMMHEKPNVGVIMSEGDEWRDQRRLSVQILRNFGMSRTIIEDKIQLSIDDSLEYLDSLKDKEHVDIAKVLQLAVGNVINLILFGYMHKHGEEKELNEFVEAFENS
;
A
#
# COMPACT_ATOMS: atom_id res chain seq x y z
N MET A 1 -3.86 -49.32 2.93
CA MET A 1 -5.02 -48.50 3.34
C MET A 1 -4.69 -47.02 3.49
N ILE A 2 -3.66 -46.64 4.27
CA ILE A 2 -3.31 -45.23 4.51
C ILE A 2 -2.94 -44.48 3.21
N GLY A 3 -2.13 -45.08 2.32
CA GLY A 3 -1.74 -44.44 1.06
C GLY A 3 -2.92 -44.13 0.13
N LEU A 4 -3.92 -45.00 0.06
CA LEU A 4 -5.15 -44.77 -0.73
C LEU A 4 -5.99 -43.63 -0.13
N LEU A 5 -6.04 -43.54 1.20
CA LEU A 5 -6.74 -42.47 1.90
C LEU A 5 -6.07 -41.12 1.65
N ILE A 6 -4.74 -41.05 1.73
CA ILE A 6 -3.96 -39.84 1.42
C ILE A 6 -4.16 -39.43 -0.05
N LEU A 7 -4.08 -40.38 -0.99
CA LEU A 7 -4.27 -40.10 -2.42
C LEU A 7 -5.69 -39.59 -2.71
N SER A 8 -6.70 -40.16 -2.06
CA SER A 8 -8.08 -39.68 -2.14
C SER A 8 -8.24 -38.26 -1.61
N LEU A 9 -7.65 -37.95 -0.43
CA LEU A 9 -7.67 -36.60 0.12
C LEU A 9 -6.98 -35.58 -0.80
N ILE A 10 -5.83 -35.93 -1.37
CA ILE A 10 -5.12 -35.09 -2.34
C ILE A 10 -5.99 -34.86 -3.57
N PHE A 11 -6.62 -35.91 -4.11
CA PHE A 11 -7.48 -35.78 -5.28
C PHE A 11 -8.70 -34.87 -4.99
N ILE A 12 -9.37 -35.06 -3.85
CA ILE A 12 -10.49 -34.22 -3.42
C ILE A 12 -10.04 -32.76 -3.29
N TYR A 13 -8.89 -32.52 -2.66
CA TYR A 13 -8.31 -31.19 -2.51
C TYR A 13 -8.03 -30.55 -3.88
N LEU A 14 -7.33 -31.24 -4.78
CA LEU A 14 -6.99 -30.74 -6.11
C LEU A 14 -8.26 -30.48 -6.95
N PHE A 15 -9.22 -31.40 -6.91
CA PHE A 15 -10.48 -31.25 -7.63
C PHE A 15 -11.24 -30.01 -7.16
N ASN A 16 -11.38 -29.83 -5.84
CA ASN A 16 -12.04 -28.66 -5.27
C ASN A 16 -11.26 -27.36 -5.57
N PHE A 17 -9.93 -27.40 -5.51
CA PHE A 17 -9.07 -26.26 -5.82
C PHE A 17 -9.27 -25.80 -7.28
N TYR A 18 -9.11 -26.69 -8.26
CA TYR A 18 -9.27 -26.33 -9.67
C TYR A 18 -10.72 -26.04 -10.06
N LYS A 19 -11.70 -26.61 -9.35
CA LYS A 19 -13.11 -26.20 -9.49
C LYS A 19 -13.30 -24.74 -9.07
N LYS A 20 -12.67 -24.30 -7.98
CA LYS A 20 -12.68 -22.89 -7.53
C LYS A 20 -11.93 -21.97 -8.50
N VAL A 21 -10.79 -22.41 -9.05
CA VAL A 21 -10.06 -21.65 -10.08
C VAL A 21 -10.96 -21.38 -11.30
N LYS A 22 -11.72 -22.39 -11.74
CA LYS A 22 -12.62 -22.26 -12.89
C LYS A 22 -13.86 -21.39 -12.64
N SER A 23 -14.25 -21.18 -11.38
CA SER A 23 -15.41 -20.33 -11.05
C SER A 23 -15.08 -18.83 -10.99
N LEU A 24 -13.80 -18.47 -11.08
CA LEU A 24 -13.31 -17.08 -11.03
C LEU A 24 -12.99 -16.58 -12.45
N PRO A 25 -12.80 -15.26 -12.63
CA PRO A 25 -12.28 -14.71 -13.88
C PRO A 25 -11.01 -15.43 -14.36
N PRO A 26 -10.78 -15.51 -15.69
CA PRO A 26 -9.65 -16.25 -16.26
C PRO A 26 -8.31 -15.72 -15.72
N GLY A 27 -7.25 -16.53 -15.82
CA GLY A 27 -5.94 -16.12 -15.33
C GLY A 27 -4.89 -17.23 -15.46
N PRO A 28 -3.63 -16.95 -15.09
CA PRO A 28 -2.57 -17.94 -15.12
C PRO A 28 -2.89 -19.11 -14.18
N ILE A 29 -2.72 -20.34 -14.67
CA ILE A 29 -3.06 -21.55 -13.91
C ILE A 29 -2.20 -21.59 -12.63
N PRO A 30 -2.83 -21.57 -11.44
CA PRO A 30 -2.09 -21.55 -10.19
C PRO A 30 -1.62 -22.94 -9.80
N ILE A 31 -0.46 -23.02 -9.16
CA ILE A 31 0.02 -24.23 -8.50
C ILE A 31 -0.70 -24.34 -7.15
N PRO A 32 -1.26 -25.51 -6.77
CA PRO A 32 -1.89 -25.67 -5.47
C PRO A 32 -0.95 -25.24 -4.33
N ILE A 33 -1.51 -24.60 -3.29
CA ILE A 33 -0.80 -24.03 -2.12
C ILE A 33 -0.01 -22.75 -2.45
N PHE A 34 0.81 -22.74 -3.51
CA PHE A 34 1.71 -21.63 -3.84
C PHE A 34 1.09 -20.57 -4.77
N GLY A 35 0.02 -20.91 -5.46
CA GLY A 35 -0.57 -20.02 -6.47
C GLY A 35 0.39 -19.76 -7.63
N ASN A 36 0.51 -18.49 -7.99
CA ASN A 36 1.36 -17.93 -9.04
C ASN A 36 2.66 -17.31 -8.47
N LEU A 37 3.03 -17.61 -7.22
CA LEU A 37 4.22 -17.04 -6.57
C LEU A 37 5.50 -17.17 -7.42
N PHE A 38 5.73 -18.33 -8.03
CA PHE A 38 6.94 -18.58 -8.83
C PHE A 38 6.93 -17.88 -10.19
N THR A 39 5.75 -17.49 -10.70
CA THR A 39 5.62 -16.74 -11.95
C THR A 39 5.52 -15.24 -11.74
N CYS A 40 5.24 -14.81 -10.51
CA CYS A 40 5.05 -13.42 -10.14
C CYS A 40 6.43 -12.74 -10.07
N ASP A 41 6.65 -11.75 -10.94
CA ASP A 41 7.79 -10.84 -10.80
C ASP A 41 7.41 -9.75 -9.79
N ILE A 42 7.73 -10.00 -8.50
CA ILE A 42 7.44 -9.06 -7.41
C ILE A 42 8.17 -7.71 -7.62
N LYS A 43 9.36 -7.72 -8.23
CA LYS A 43 10.14 -6.49 -8.46
C LYS A 43 9.49 -5.60 -9.52
N ASN A 44 8.89 -6.20 -10.54
CA ASN A 44 8.21 -5.48 -11.64
C ASN A 44 6.74 -5.88 -11.77
N ILE A 45 6.01 -5.94 -10.64
CA ILE A 45 4.64 -6.47 -10.60
C ILE A 45 3.71 -5.77 -11.58
N HIS A 46 3.86 -4.45 -11.77
CA HIS A 46 3.06 -3.66 -12.72
C HIS A 46 3.26 -4.13 -14.18
N ASN A 47 4.50 -4.41 -14.60
CA ASN A 47 4.79 -4.90 -15.95
C ASN A 47 4.30 -6.33 -16.14
N TRP A 48 4.46 -7.17 -15.12
CA TRP A 48 3.93 -8.54 -15.13
C TRP A 48 2.40 -8.55 -15.27
N VAL A 49 1.69 -7.73 -14.50
CA VAL A 49 0.23 -7.54 -14.59
C VAL A 49 -0.18 -7.04 -15.98
N LEU A 50 0.55 -6.08 -16.57
CA LEU A 50 0.28 -5.62 -17.94
C LEU A 50 0.50 -6.71 -18.99
N GLY A 51 1.48 -7.59 -18.79
CA GLY A 51 1.67 -8.78 -19.62
C GLY A 51 0.47 -9.74 -19.54
N LEU A 52 -0.01 -10.01 -18.33
CA LEU A 52 -1.19 -10.84 -18.11
C LEU A 52 -2.46 -10.23 -18.71
N LYS A 53 -2.63 -8.90 -18.62
CA LYS A 53 -3.75 -8.19 -19.27
C LYS A 53 -3.81 -8.48 -20.78
N LYS A 54 -2.67 -8.50 -21.46
CA LYS A 54 -2.62 -8.80 -22.91
C LYS A 54 -3.10 -10.22 -23.22
N GLN A 55 -2.96 -11.14 -22.28
CA GLN A 55 -3.33 -12.56 -22.45
C GLN A 55 -4.75 -12.87 -21.97
N TYR A 56 -5.18 -12.30 -20.85
CA TYR A 56 -6.43 -12.64 -20.15
C TYR A 56 -7.50 -11.54 -20.21
N GLY A 57 -7.16 -10.37 -20.73
CA GLY A 57 -8.06 -9.21 -20.83
C GLY A 57 -8.04 -8.32 -19.59
N SER A 58 -9.07 -7.49 -19.46
CA SER A 58 -9.13 -6.42 -18.45
C SER A 58 -9.45 -6.89 -17.03
N VAL A 59 -10.09 -8.05 -16.89
CA VAL A 59 -10.40 -8.66 -15.59
C VAL A 59 -9.87 -10.08 -15.55
N PHE A 60 -8.96 -10.35 -14.62
CA PHE A 60 -8.35 -11.67 -14.49
C PHE A 60 -8.01 -11.99 -13.03
N THR A 61 -7.77 -13.26 -12.73
CA THR A 61 -7.44 -13.72 -11.37
C THR A 61 -5.98 -14.13 -11.29
N ILE A 62 -5.25 -13.59 -10.31
CA ILE A 62 -3.95 -14.11 -9.88
C ILE A 62 -4.09 -14.77 -8.52
N TRP A 63 -3.26 -15.78 -8.23
CA TRP A 63 -3.26 -16.45 -6.94
C TRP A 63 -1.95 -16.14 -6.21
N LEU A 64 -2.02 -15.41 -5.10
CA LEU A 64 -0.88 -15.16 -4.21
C LEU A 64 -1.26 -15.64 -2.81
N PRO A 65 -0.90 -16.90 -2.53
CA PRO A 65 -1.69 -17.97 -1.89
C PRO A 65 -3.23 -17.95 -1.99
N TYR A 66 -3.87 -16.77 -1.96
CA TYR A 66 -5.30 -16.56 -2.09
C TYR A 66 -5.62 -15.93 -3.46
N PRO A 67 -6.83 -16.13 -4.01
CA PRO A 67 -7.23 -15.53 -5.26
C PRO A 67 -7.40 -14.02 -5.12
N GLN A 68 -6.84 -13.27 -6.06
CA GLN A 68 -6.95 -11.82 -6.19
C GLN A 68 -7.47 -11.51 -7.60
N VAL A 69 -8.61 -10.84 -7.67
CA VAL A 69 -9.18 -10.37 -8.94
C VAL A 69 -8.55 -9.03 -9.26
N ILE A 70 -7.97 -8.92 -10.45
CA ILE A 70 -7.26 -7.74 -10.94
C ILE A 70 -8.11 -7.03 -11.97
N PHE A 71 -8.31 -5.73 -11.77
CA PHE A 71 -8.86 -4.80 -12.74
C PHE A 71 -7.71 -4.04 -13.40
N ALA A 72 -7.53 -4.22 -14.72
CA ALA A 72 -6.32 -3.80 -15.42
C ALA A 72 -6.57 -2.70 -16.49
N ASP A 73 -7.77 -2.13 -16.55
CA ASP A 73 -8.07 -0.97 -17.39
C ASP A 73 -8.95 0.05 -16.67
N TYR A 74 -9.04 1.24 -17.26
CA TYR A 74 -9.80 2.34 -16.68
C TYR A 74 -11.28 1.99 -16.50
N ASP A 75 -11.91 1.40 -17.51
CA ASP A 75 -13.35 1.13 -17.48
C ASP A 75 -13.72 0.15 -16.36
N THR A 76 -12.98 -0.96 -16.20
CA THR A 76 -13.23 -1.94 -15.14
C THR A 76 -12.90 -1.40 -13.75
N ILE A 77 -11.84 -0.59 -13.62
CA ILE A 77 -11.50 0.09 -12.36
C ILE A 77 -12.60 1.08 -11.98
N ASN A 78 -13.07 1.88 -12.93
CA ASN A 78 -14.11 2.88 -12.69
C ASN A 78 -15.45 2.22 -12.36
N GLU A 79 -15.85 1.19 -13.11
CA GLU A 79 -17.06 0.43 -12.82
C GLU A 79 -17.01 -0.22 -11.43
N SER A 80 -15.87 -0.79 -11.05
CA SER A 80 -15.73 -1.49 -9.77
C SER A 80 -15.62 -0.52 -8.59
N LEU A 81 -14.69 0.42 -8.64
CA LEU A 81 -14.36 1.28 -7.48
C LEU A 81 -15.24 2.52 -7.35
N VAL A 82 -15.89 2.96 -8.43
CA VAL A 82 -16.75 4.15 -8.44
C VAL A 82 -18.22 3.77 -8.57
N ALA A 83 -18.61 3.12 -9.67
CA ALA A 83 -20.03 2.81 -9.91
C ALA A 83 -20.58 1.78 -8.92
N ASN A 84 -19.77 0.78 -8.58
CA ASN A 84 -20.11 -0.29 -7.63
C ASN A 84 -19.28 -0.22 -6.34
N GLY A 85 -18.79 0.97 -5.97
CA GLY A 85 -17.79 1.14 -4.90
C GLY A 85 -18.17 0.52 -3.55
N ASP A 86 -19.46 0.47 -3.21
CA ASP A 86 -19.96 -0.16 -1.97
C ASP A 86 -19.62 -1.66 -1.88
N HIS A 87 -19.51 -2.36 -3.02
CA HIS A 87 -19.11 -3.77 -3.09
C HIS A 87 -17.59 -3.98 -2.96
N PHE A 88 -16.79 -2.92 -3.16
CA PHE A 88 -15.33 -2.98 -3.21
C PHE A 88 -14.65 -2.13 -2.13
N ILE A 89 -15.41 -1.73 -1.09
CA ILE A 89 -14.91 -0.87 -0.01
C ILE A 89 -14.05 -1.61 1.02
N GLY A 90 -14.11 -2.94 1.04
CA GLY A 90 -13.43 -3.78 2.03
C GLY A 90 -11.90 -3.74 1.99
N ARG A 91 -11.27 -4.28 3.03
CA ARG A 91 -9.81 -4.37 3.21
C ARG A 91 -9.44 -5.76 3.67
N ASN A 92 -8.32 -6.30 3.17
CA ASN A 92 -7.92 -7.65 3.55
C ASN A 92 -7.18 -7.68 4.88
N ILE A 93 -7.81 -7.20 5.96
CA ILE A 93 -7.21 -6.93 7.28
C ILE A 93 -6.55 -8.15 7.98
N TYR A 94 -6.73 -9.36 7.45
CA TYR A 94 -6.15 -10.59 7.97
C TYR A 94 -5.06 -11.21 7.07
N ALA A 95 -4.82 -10.64 5.89
CA ALA A 95 -3.78 -11.10 5.01
C ALA A 95 -2.43 -10.46 5.32
N PHE A 96 -1.41 -10.98 4.64
CA PHE A 96 -0.11 -10.33 4.56
C PHE A 96 -0.20 -9.19 3.54
N PRO A 97 0.37 -7.99 3.83
CA PRO A 97 1.24 -7.68 4.96
C PRO A 97 0.52 -7.18 6.23
N GLU A 98 -0.81 -6.94 6.21
CA GLU A 98 -1.51 -6.27 7.32
C GLU A 98 -1.31 -6.95 8.68
N LYS A 99 -1.37 -8.29 8.72
CA LYS A 99 -1.15 -9.07 9.95
C LYS A 99 0.27 -8.94 10.54
N MET A 100 1.26 -8.60 9.71
CA MET A 100 2.65 -8.45 10.17
C MET A 100 2.97 -7.02 10.62
N MET A 101 2.23 -6.02 10.12
CA MET A 101 2.51 -4.61 10.43
C MET A 101 1.86 -4.14 11.74
N HIS A 102 0.87 -4.87 12.27
CA HIS A 102 0.14 -4.46 13.47
C HIS A 102 -0.02 -5.61 14.47
N GLU A 103 0.12 -5.30 15.76
CA GLU A 103 -0.14 -6.26 16.85
C GLU A 103 -1.59 -6.76 16.86
N LYS A 104 -2.52 -5.92 16.39
CA LYS A 104 -3.95 -6.23 16.29
C LYS A 104 -4.44 -5.98 14.86
N PRO A 105 -5.27 -6.88 14.30
CA PRO A 105 -5.92 -6.63 13.02
C PRO A 105 -6.96 -5.52 13.18
N ASN A 106 -7.37 -4.93 12.05
CA ASN A 106 -8.46 -3.95 11.98
C ASN A 106 -8.22 -2.64 12.75
N VAL A 107 -7.09 -1.99 12.55
CA VAL A 107 -6.69 -0.78 13.30
C VAL A 107 -6.32 0.38 12.39
N GLY A 108 -6.48 1.60 12.91
CA GLY A 108 -6.15 2.84 12.20
C GLY A 108 -7.13 3.16 11.07
N VAL A 109 -6.68 3.99 10.11
CA VAL A 109 -7.53 4.45 8.98
C VAL A 109 -7.27 3.65 7.70
N ILE A 110 -6.02 3.21 7.47
CA ILE A 110 -5.61 2.56 6.22
C ILE A 110 -5.90 1.05 6.26
N MET A 111 -5.73 0.42 7.42
CA MET A 111 -5.78 -1.03 7.63
C MET A 111 -6.99 -1.49 8.46
N SER A 112 -8.10 -0.76 8.37
CA SER A 112 -9.38 -1.10 9.02
C SER A 112 -10.51 -1.26 7.99
N GLU A 113 -11.57 -1.96 8.40
CA GLU A 113 -12.81 -2.17 7.64
C GLU A 113 -14.05 -1.98 8.54
N GLY A 114 -15.21 -1.83 7.91
CA GLY A 114 -16.50 -1.79 8.58
C GLY A 114 -16.73 -0.47 9.31
N ASP A 115 -17.45 -0.52 10.43
CA ASP A 115 -17.78 0.67 11.20
C ASP A 115 -16.53 1.31 11.84
N GLU A 116 -15.54 0.50 12.23
CA GLU A 116 -14.24 1.01 12.73
C GLU A 116 -13.58 1.92 11.69
N TRP A 117 -13.48 1.47 10.44
CA TRP A 117 -12.94 2.30 9.36
C TRP A 117 -13.75 3.57 9.12
N ARG A 118 -15.08 3.46 9.14
CA ARG A 118 -15.97 4.62 8.92
C ARG A 118 -15.76 5.69 9.98
N ASP A 119 -15.71 5.29 11.24
CA ASP A 119 -15.55 6.21 12.37
C ASP A 119 -14.15 6.84 12.38
N GLN A 120 -13.09 6.03 12.24
CA GLN A 120 -11.71 6.50 12.17
C GLN A 120 -11.51 7.47 10.99
N ARG A 121 -11.95 7.10 9.79
CA ARG A 121 -11.85 7.95 8.60
C ARG A 121 -12.60 9.26 8.77
N ARG A 122 -13.84 9.23 9.29
CA ARG A 122 -14.64 10.43 9.51
C ARG A 122 -13.95 11.38 10.48
N LEU A 123 -13.48 10.85 11.61
CA LEU A 123 -12.78 11.64 12.62
C LEU A 123 -11.49 12.24 12.05
N SER A 124 -10.63 11.43 11.41
CA SER A 124 -9.37 11.92 10.84
C SER A 124 -9.58 12.99 9.77
N VAL A 125 -10.55 12.82 8.86
CA VAL A 125 -10.86 13.85 7.84
C VAL A 125 -11.36 15.13 8.48
N GLN A 126 -12.19 15.04 9.53
CA GLN A 126 -12.65 16.21 10.27
C GLN A 126 -11.49 16.93 10.98
N ILE A 127 -10.59 16.19 11.62
CA ILE A 127 -9.37 16.72 12.25
C ILE A 127 -8.52 17.45 11.21
N LEU A 128 -8.22 16.83 10.07
CA LEU A 128 -7.40 17.42 9.00
C LEU A 128 -8.03 18.71 8.44
N ARG A 129 -9.36 18.75 8.26
CA ARG A 129 -10.08 19.97 7.86
C ARG A 129 -9.97 21.07 8.91
N ASN A 130 -10.05 20.73 10.19
CA ASN A 130 -9.90 21.69 11.29
C ASN A 130 -8.47 22.23 11.40
N PHE A 131 -7.46 21.42 11.10
CA PHE A 131 -6.05 21.84 10.99
C PHE A 131 -5.73 22.59 9.69
N GLY A 132 -6.74 22.94 8.89
CA GLY A 132 -6.56 23.81 7.74
C GLY A 132 -6.11 23.11 6.48
N MET A 133 -6.43 21.82 6.29
CA MET A 133 -6.35 21.19 4.98
C MET A 133 -7.11 22.05 3.96
N SER A 134 -6.36 22.58 2.99
CA SER A 134 -6.81 23.57 1.99
C SER A 134 -7.05 25.01 2.52
N ARG A 135 -6.35 25.42 3.58
CA ARG A 135 -6.35 26.80 4.13
C ARG A 135 -4.91 27.29 4.36
N THR A 136 -4.77 28.60 4.59
CA THR A 136 -3.49 29.29 4.85
C THR A 136 -2.70 28.68 6.01
N ILE A 137 -3.35 28.03 6.99
CA ILE A 137 -2.65 27.39 8.11
C ILE A 137 -1.65 26.32 7.63
N ILE A 138 -2.01 25.48 6.65
CA ILE A 138 -1.07 24.49 6.11
C ILE A 138 -0.03 25.16 5.22
N GLU A 139 -0.42 26.20 4.47
CA GLU A 139 0.51 26.99 3.67
C GLU A 139 1.64 27.56 4.52
N ASP A 140 1.33 28.13 5.69
CA ASP A 140 2.32 28.63 6.64
C ASP A 140 3.29 27.52 7.10
N LYS A 141 2.79 26.29 7.33
CA LYS A 141 3.65 25.15 7.71
C LYS A 141 4.52 24.66 6.57
N ILE A 142 3.99 24.66 5.35
CA ILE A 142 4.75 24.34 4.14
C ILE A 142 5.85 25.38 3.94
N GLN A 143 5.53 26.67 4.08
CA GLN A 143 6.49 27.75 3.91
C GLN A 143 7.65 27.64 4.90
N LEU A 144 7.38 27.39 6.18
CA LEU A 144 8.43 27.15 7.19
C LEU A 144 9.39 26.03 6.78
N SER A 145 8.86 24.94 6.23
CA SER A 145 9.68 23.81 5.79
C SER A 145 10.48 24.10 4.52
N ILE A 146 9.93 24.93 3.62
CA ILE A 146 10.63 25.38 2.41
C ILE A 146 11.75 26.35 2.78
N ASP A 147 11.49 27.30 3.67
CA ASP A 147 12.48 28.29 4.11
C ASP A 147 13.70 27.61 4.74
N ASP A 148 13.50 26.61 5.61
CA ASP A 148 14.58 25.79 6.18
C ASP A 148 15.36 25.02 5.09
N SER A 149 14.64 24.47 4.10
CA SER A 149 15.26 23.76 2.98
C SER A 149 16.12 24.69 2.12
N LEU A 150 15.65 25.90 1.84
CA LEU A 150 16.40 26.89 1.07
C LEU A 150 17.61 27.41 1.85
N GLU A 151 17.46 27.71 3.14
CA GLU A 151 18.55 28.12 4.01
C GLU A 151 19.65 27.06 4.07
N TYR A 152 19.27 25.78 4.20
CA TYR A 152 20.20 24.67 4.15
C TYR A 152 20.96 24.63 2.82
N LEU A 153 20.26 24.64 1.69
CA LEU A 153 20.86 24.60 0.36
C LEU A 153 21.81 25.77 0.12
N ASP A 154 21.48 26.96 0.63
CA ASP A 154 22.35 28.13 0.52
C ASP A 154 23.58 28.06 1.42
N SER A 155 23.49 27.36 2.55
CA SER A 155 24.63 27.13 3.44
C SER A 155 25.67 26.14 2.91
N LEU A 156 25.29 25.30 1.93
CA LEU A 156 26.18 24.27 1.37
C LEU A 156 27.30 24.89 0.53
N LYS A 157 28.53 24.47 0.83
CA LYS A 157 29.74 24.86 0.06
C LYS A 157 29.83 24.13 -1.28
N ASP A 158 29.46 22.85 -1.29
CA ASP A 158 29.36 22.04 -2.50
C ASP A 158 27.89 21.96 -2.92
N LYS A 159 27.53 22.73 -3.94
CA LYS A 159 26.19 22.74 -4.53
C LYS A 159 26.05 21.76 -5.70
N GLU A 160 27.12 21.08 -6.11
CA GLU A 160 27.11 20.12 -7.22
C GLU A 160 26.70 18.71 -6.78
N HIS A 161 26.92 18.36 -5.50
CA HIS A 161 26.64 17.02 -4.95
C HIS A 161 25.60 17.03 -3.83
N VAL A 162 24.44 17.62 -4.08
CA VAL A 162 23.34 17.67 -3.10
C VAL A 162 22.38 16.50 -3.29
N ASP A 163 22.09 15.79 -2.20
CA ASP A 163 21.02 14.80 -2.15
C ASP A 163 19.65 15.48 -1.95
N ILE A 164 19.03 15.87 -3.06
CA ILE A 164 17.71 16.53 -3.07
C ILE A 164 16.62 15.61 -2.52
N ALA A 165 16.77 14.29 -2.61
CA ALA A 165 15.77 13.36 -2.10
C ALA A 165 15.66 13.48 -0.58
N LYS A 166 16.79 13.55 0.14
CA LYS A 166 16.82 13.74 1.60
C LYS A 166 16.22 15.08 2.03
N VAL A 167 16.54 16.16 1.31
CA VAL A 167 15.98 17.50 1.57
C VAL A 167 14.46 17.48 1.45
N LEU A 168 13.93 16.88 0.37
CA LEU A 168 12.48 16.77 0.17
C LEU A 168 11.82 15.83 1.19
N GLN A 169 12.46 14.72 1.56
CA GLN A 169 11.95 13.81 2.57
C GLN A 169 11.82 14.49 3.93
N LEU A 170 12.85 15.22 4.38
CA LEU A 170 12.79 16.00 5.61
C LEU A 170 11.68 17.05 5.53
N ALA A 171 11.56 17.75 4.39
CA ALA A 171 10.54 18.77 4.23
C ALA A 171 9.12 18.20 4.35
N VAL A 172 8.82 17.10 3.65
CA VAL A 172 7.52 16.43 3.73
C VAL A 172 7.25 15.91 5.14
N GLY A 173 8.25 15.30 5.79
CA GLY A 173 8.15 14.83 7.16
C GLY A 173 7.86 15.97 8.15
N ASN A 174 8.52 17.11 7.99
CA ASN A 174 8.32 18.29 8.83
C ASN A 174 6.94 18.91 8.66
N VAL A 175 6.38 18.95 7.45
CA VAL A 175 4.99 19.40 7.27
C VAL A 175 4.03 18.52 8.07
N ILE A 176 4.23 17.20 8.07
CA ILE A 176 3.43 16.26 8.87
C ILE A 176 3.67 16.50 10.37
N ASN A 177 4.92 16.63 10.81
CA ASN A 177 5.26 16.87 12.22
C ASN A 177 4.69 18.19 12.75
N LEU A 178 4.71 19.25 11.94
CA LEU A 178 4.13 20.55 12.29
C LEU A 178 2.60 20.45 12.46
N ILE A 179 1.94 19.59 11.68
CA ILE A 179 0.49 19.37 11.79
C ILE A 179 0.15 18.51 13.01
N LEU A 180 0.91 17.44 13.26
CA LEU A 180 0.59 16.46 14.31
C LEU A 180 1.14 16.84 15.68
N PHE A 181 2.36 17.35 15.75
CA PHE A 181 3.11 17.58 16.97
C PHE A 181 3.50 19.04 17.21
N GLY A 182 3.37 19.88 16.18
CA GLY A 182 3.66 21.32 16.28
C GLY A 182 5.14 21.68 16.24
N TYR A 183 6.03 20.76 15.85
CA TYR A 183 7.46 21.01 15.71
C TYR A 183 8.00 20.47 14.38
N MET A 184 9.21 20.92 14.01
CA MET A 184 9.98 20.43 12.86
C MET A 184 11.44 20.25 13.26
N HIS A 185 12.16 19.37 12.55
CA HIS A 185 13.60 19.22 12.68
C HIS A 185 14.30 20.08 11.63
N LYS A 186 15.33 20.83 12.01
CA LYS A 186 16.17 21.57 11.06
C LYS A 186 17.15 20.64 10.37
N HIS A 187 17.57 20.99 9.16
CA HIS A 187 18.72 20.34 8.53
C HIS A 187 19.99 20.46 9.40
N GLY A 188 20.67 19.33 9.62
CA GLY A 188 21.79 19.15 10.54
C GLY A 188 21.40 18.65 11.95
N GLU A 189 20.12 18.69 12.33
CA GLU A 189 19.61 18.28 13.65
C GLU A 189 18.64 17.08 13.57
N GLU A 190 18.44 16.52 12.39
CA GLU A 190 17.47 15.47 12.08
C GLU A 190 17.96 14.05 12.41
N LYS A 191 18.91 13.90 13.35
CA LYS A 191 19.54 12.60 13.66
C LYS A 191 18.52 11.51 13.97
N GLU A 192 17.50 11.80 14.78
CA GLU A 192 16.44 10.86 15.14
C GLU A 192 15.56 10.48 13.93
N LEU A 193 15.30 11.43 13.03
CA LEU A 193 14.54 11.18 11.81
C LEU A 193 15.36 10.34 10.82
N ASN A 194 16.64 10.65 10.65
CA ASN A 194 17.54 9.88 9.80
C ASN A 194 17.69 8.44 10.32
N GLU A 195 17.84 8.25 11.64
CA GLU A 195 17.87 6.91 12.25
C GLU A 195 16.56 6.14 12.01
N PHE A 196 15.41 6.82 12.09
CA PHE A 196 14.11 6.22 11.76
C PHE A 196 13.99 5.82 10.28
N VAL A 197 14.38 6.71 9.36
CA VAL A 197 14.32 6.46 7.91
C VAL A 197 15.28 5.32 7.53
N GLU A 198 16.52 5.35 8.02
CA GLU A 198 17.51 4.29 7.77
C GLU A 198 17.05 2.94 8.32
N ALA A 199 16.37 2.89 9.47
CA ALA A 199 15.81 1.66 9.99
C ALA A 199 14.72 1.07 9.07
N PHE A 200 13.93 1.93 8.42
CA PHE A 200 12.89 1.52 7.46
C PHE A 200 13.45 1.12 6.09
N GLU A 201 14.50 1.79 5.61
CA GLU A 201 15.14 1.46 4.33
C GLU A 201 15.93 0.13 4.40
N ASN A 202 16.43 -0.23 5.58
CA ASN A 202 17.20 -1.45 5.82
C ASN A 202 16.36 -2.65 6.32
N SER A 203 15.05 -2.47 6.52
CA SER A 203 14.10 -3.53 6.92
C SER A 203 13.39 -4.18 5.74
#